data_AF-A0A3N2H0P8-F1
#
_entry.id   AF-A0A3N2H0P8-F1
#
_cell.length_a   1.000
_cell.length_b   1.000
_cell.length_c   1.000
_cell.angle_alpha   90.00
_cell.angle_beta   90.00
_cell.angle_gamma   90.00
#
_symmetry.space_group_name_H-M   'P 1'
#
loop_
_entity.id
_entity.type
_entity.pdbx_description
1 polymer ?
#
loop_
_entity_poly.entity_id
_entity_poly.type
_entity_poly.pdbx_seq_one_letter_code
_entity_poly.pdbx_strand_id
1 'polypeptide(L)'
;MQWADSLADRSARRWLRGIAGRLDSGWQALAGDPSVWRAFDRHLAAVDDAVRCEQDMVPRQEPVSRLVLLAGHAHDVWTEAAELDWQPPADPGGWTDREWTGLRLLACLRLAADEPRGPKLPAAAEFARSRPAGTGEQVNNRREYFR
;
A
#
# COMPACT_ATOMS: atom_id res chain seq x y z
N MET A 1 -28.95 6.24 -10.11
CA MET A 1 -27.51 6.56 -10.12
C MET A 1 -26.59 5.44 -9.62
N GLN A 2 -27.07 4.37 -8.95
CA GLN A 2 -26.24 3.28 -8.42
C GLN A 2 -25.41 2.45 -9.44
N TRP A 3 -25.74 2.50 -10.74
CA TRP A 3 -25.15 1.59 -11.73
C TRP A 3 -23.80 2.07 -12.27
N ALA A 4 -23.62 3.39 -12.47
CA ALA A 4 -22.37 3.98 -12.93
C ALA A 4 -21.27 3.86 -11.85
N ASP A 5 -21.59 4.16 -10.60
CA ASP A 5 -20.70 3.93 -9.45
C ASP A 5 -20.27 2.46 -9.36
N SER A 6 -21.19 1.53 -9.65
CA SER A 6 -20.90 0.10 -9.64
C SER A 6 -19.99 -0.35 -10.79
N LEU A 7 -19.95 0.37 -11.92
CA LEU A 7 -19.03 0.10 -13.02
C LEU A 7 -17.65 0.70 -12.76
N ALA A 8 -17.59 1.94 -12.26
CA ALA A 8 -16.34 2.59 -11.88
C ALA A 8 -15.60 1.80 -10.79
N ASP A 9 -16.30 1.41 -9.72
CA ASP A 9 -15.75 0.56 -8.65
C ASP A 9 -15.24 -0.79 -9.19
N ARG A 10 -15.98 -1.38 -10.14
CA ARG A 10 -15.59 -2.67 -10.74
C ARG A 10 -14.31 -2.51 -11.57
N SER A 11 -14.20 -1.43 -12.33
CA SER A 11 -13.02 -1.11 -13.13
C SER A 11 -11.81 -0.86 -12.22
N ALA A 12 -11.96 0.02 -11.22
CA ALA A 12 -10.97 0.32 -10.20
C ALA A 12 -10.46 -0.95 -9.52
N ARG A 13 -11.38 -1.79 -9.02
CA ARG A 13 -11.03 -3.07 -8.40
C ARG A 13 -10.30 -4.01 -9.35
N ARG A 14 -10.74 -4.10 -10.62
CA ARG A 14 -10.10 -4.97 -11.62
C ARG A 14 -8.67 -4.53 -11.87
N TRP A 15 -8.45 -3.23 -12.04
CA TRP A 15 -7.13 -2.67 -12.29
C TRP A 15 -6.21 -2.88 -11.08
N LEU A 16 -6.68 -2.58 -9.86
CA LEU A 16 -5.93 -2.80 -8.62
C LEU A 16 -5.52 -4.27 -8.43
N ARG A 17 -6.41 -5.23 -8.76
CA ARG A 17 -6.05 -6.66 -8.75
C ARG A 17 -4.95 -7.01 -9.74
N GLY A 18 -4.93 -6.35 -10.90
CA GLY A 18 -3.91 -6.55 -11.92
C GLY A 18 -2.52 -6.16 -11.42
N ILE A 19 -2.40 -5.03 -10.71
CA ILE A 19 -1.12 -4.60 -10.15
C ILE A 19 -0.75 -5.35 -8.87
N ALA A 20 -1.71 -5.78 -8.06
CA ALA A 20 -1.45 -6.46 -6.78
C ALA A 20 -0.55 -7.68 -6.94
N GLY A 21 -0.80 -8.51 -7.97
CA GLY A 21 0.03 -9.69 -8.24
C GLY A 21 1.46 -9.39 -8.69
N ARG A 22 1.74 -8.15 -9.15
CA ARG A 22 3.10 -7.72 -9.52
C ARG A 22 3.91 -7.22 -8.31
N LEU A 23 3.27 -7.05 -7.15
CA LEU A 23 3.87 -6.45 -5.94
C LEU A 23 3.96 -7.47 -4.79
N ASP A 24 3.80 -8.77 -5.07
CA ASP A 24 3.80 -9.84 -4.06
C ASP A 24 5.10 -9.89 -3.22
N SER A 25 6.25 -9.67 -3.86
CA SER A 25 7.56 -9.61 -3.19
C SER A 25 7.64 -8.45 -2.18
N GLY A 26 6.93 -7.35 -2.42
CA GLY A 26 6.87 -6.20 -1.52
C GLY A 26 6.09 -6.49 -0.25
N TRP A 27 5.01 -7.27 -0.33
CA TRP A 27 4.28 -7.73 0.86
C TRP A 27 5.14 -8.65 1.72
N GLN A 28 5.96 -9.50 1.11
CA GLN A 28 6.91 -10.36 1.82
C GLN A 28 8.01 -9.53 2.50
N ALA A 29 8.53 -8.50 1.81
CA ALA A 29 9.51 -7.59 2.37
C ALA A 29 8.97 -6.84 3.61
N LEU A 30 7.72 -6.36 3.56
CA LEU A 30 7.05 -5.72 4.69
C LEU A 30 6.93 -6.64 5.92
N ALA A 31 6.70 -7.94 5.71
CA ALA A 31 6.65 -8.90 6.81
C ALA A 31 8.05 -9.15 7.43
N GLY A 32 9.09 -9.11 6.60
CA GLY A 32 10.48 -9.38 6.99
C GLY A 32 11.21 -8.21 7.65
N ASP A 33 11.06 -7.00 7.11
CA ASP A 33 11.91 -5.84 7.44
C ASP A 33 11.15 -4.69 8.11
N PRO A 34 11.42 -4.38 9.40
CA PRO A 34 10.78 -3.26 10.10
C PRO A 34 11.15 -1.87 9.56
N SER A 35 12.27 -1.70 8.87
CA SER A 35 12.64 -0.42 8.26
C SER A 35 11.74 -0.10 7.06
N VAL A 36 11.50 -1.09 6.21
CA VAL A 36 10.58 -1.03 5.08
C VAL A 36 9.15 -0.80 5.57
N TRP A 37 8.75 -1.45 6.67
CA TRP A 37 7.45 -1.21 7.30
C TRP A 37 7.25 0.26 7.72
N ARG A 38 8.23 0.88 8.39
CA ARG A 38 8.12 2.29 8.81
C ARG A 38 8.03 3.23 7.62
N ALA A 39 8.74 2.94 6.53
CA ALA A 39 8.62 3.71 5.31
C ALA A 39 7.22 3.57 4.71
N PHE A 40 6.72 2.33 4.64
CA PHE A 40 5.35 2.04 4.20
C PHE A 40 4.29 2.76 5.03
N ASP A 41 4.39 2.82 6.35
CA ASP A 41 3.43 3.55 7.20
C ASP A 41 3.36 5.04 6.83
N ARG A 42 4.51 5.66 6.51
CA ARG A 42 4.53 7.04 6.01
C ARG A 42 3.83 7.18 4.67
N HIS A 43 4.03 6.22 3.77
CA HIS A 43 3.32 6.18 2.49
C HIS A 43 1.82 5.97 2.65
N LEU A 44 1.40 5.13 3.60
CA LEU A 44 0.01 4.88 3.92
C LEU A 44 -0.68 6.18 4.38
N ALA A 45 -0.09 6.89 5.33
CA ALA A 45 -0.60 8.18 5.77
C ALA A 45 -0.62 9.23 4.63
N ALA A 46 0.43 9.28 3.80
CA ALA A 46 0.52 10.24 2.71
C ALA A 46 -0.47 9.97 1.56
N VAL A 47 -0.78 8.71 1.26
CA VAL A 47 -1.81 8.35 0.28
C VAL A 47 -3.20 8.64 0.84
N ASP A 48 -3.44 8.30 2.10
CA ASP A 48 -4.71 8.56 2.78
C ASP A 48 -5.06 10.06 2.77
N ASP A 49 -4.07 10.90 3.07
CA ASP A 49 -4.20 12.36 3.03
C ASP A 49 -4.39 12.90 1.61
N ALA A 50 -3.61 12.42 0.64
CA ALA A 50 -3.75 12.84 -0.76
C ALA A 50 -5.14 12.53 -1.32
N VAL A 51 -5.64 11.32 -1.09
CA VAL A 51 -6.98 10.91 -1.53
C VAL A 51 -8.08 11.68 -0.82
N ARG A 52 -7.92 11.95 0.49
CA ARG A 52 -8.86 12.80 1.23
C ARG A 52 -8.89 14.21 0.64
N CYS A 53 -7.73 14.83 0.43
CA CYS A 53 -7.63 16.15 -0.18
C CYS A 53 -8.27 16.18 -1.57
N GLU A 54 -8.02 15.16 -2.40
CA GLU A 54 -8.65 15.04 -3.71
C GLU A 54 -10.18 14.91 -3.63
N GLN A 55 -10.68 14.16 -2.65
CA GLN A 55 -12.10 14.00 -2.42
C GLN A 55 -12.77 15.30 -1.99
N ASP A 56 -12.13 16.06 -1.09
CA ASP A 56 -12.71 17.23 -0.45
C ASP A 56 -12.52 18.53 -1.25
N MET A 57 -11.40 18.65 -1.99
CA MET A 57 -11.00 19.90 -2.63
C MET A 57 -11.28 19.97 -4.13
N VAL A 58 -11.52 18.83 -4.79
CA VAL A 58 -11.78 18.81 -6.24
C VAL A 58 -13.29 18.78 -6.49
N PRO A 59 -13.90 19.89 -6.96
CA PRO A 59 -15.32 19.93 -7.24
C PRO A 59 -15.65 18.99 -8.40
N ARG A 60 -16.61 18.08 -8.17
CA ARG A 60 -17.10 17.13 -9.17
C ARG A 60 -18.61 17.26 -9.29
N GLN A 61 -19.11 17.10 -10.51
CA GLN A 61 -20.55 17.09 -10.76
C GLN A 61 -21.23 15.88 -10.11
N GLU A 62 -20.52 14.76 -10.04
CA GLU A 62 -20.97 13.53 -9.36
C GLU A 62 -19.90 13.06 -8.37
N PRO A 63 -20.29 12.61 -7.17
CA PRO A 63 -19.34 12.07 -6.19
C PRO A 63 -18.73 10.77 -6.71
N VAL A 64 -17.41 10.64 -6.59
CA VAL A 64 -16.67 9.40 -6.89
C VAL A 64 -16.35 8.66 -5.60
N SER A 65 -16.31 7.34 -5.66
CA SER A 65 -15.96 6.53 -4.49
C SER A 65 -14.47 6.71 -4.14
N ARG A 66 -14.15 6.56 -2.86
CA ARG A 66 -12.76 6.53 -2.38
C ARG A 66 -11.92 5.43 -3.06
N LEU A 67 -12.55 4.29 -3.40
CA LEU A 67 -11.92 3.21 -4.15
C LEU A 67 -11.48 3.66 -5.56
N VAL A 68 -12.30 4.45 -6.24
CA VAL A 68 -11.95 5.01 -7.56
C VAL A 68 -10.81 6.02 -7.43
N LEU A 69 -10.83 6.88 -6.42
CA LEU A 69 -9.74 7.83 -6.14
C LEU A 69 -8.42 7.10 -5.85
N LEU A 70 -8.44 6.06 -5.01
CA LEU A 70 -7.26 5.23 -4.72
C LEU A 70 -6.72 4.53 -5.97
N ALA A 71 -7.61 4.04 -6.85
CA ALA A 71 -7.20 3.43 -8.11
C ALA A 71 -6.61 4.45 -9.09
N GLY A 72 -7.18 5.66 -9.17
CA GLY A 72 -6.64 6.77 -9.96
C GLY A 72 -5.24 7.17 -9.46
N HIS A 73 -5.11 7.46 -8.18
CA HIS A 73 -3.82 7.82 -7.56
C HIS A 73 -2.75 6.74 -7.78
N ALA A 74 -3.10 5.46 -7.64
CA ALA A 74 -2.19 4.36 -7.93
C ALA A 74 -1.85 4.24 -9.42
N HIS A 75 -2.80 4.53 -10.30
CA HIS A 75 -2.60 4.51 -11.75
C HIS A 75 -1.62 5.59 -12.20
N ASP A 76 -1.73 6.79 -11.63
CA ASP A 76 -0.83 7.90 -11.92
C ASP A 76 0.59 7.58 -11.46
N VAL A 77 0.75 7.08 -10.22
CA VAL A 77 2.06 6.62 -9.70
C VAL A 77 2.65 5.51 -10.59
N TRP A 78 1.84 4.54 -11.01
CA TRP A 78 2.30 3.47 -11.88
C TRP A 78 2.75 4.01 -13.25
N THR A 79 1.99 4.93 -13.82
CA THR A 79 2.23 5.48 -15.16
C THR A 79 3.49 6.32 -15.17
N GLU A 80 3.65 7.26 -14.23
CA GLU A 80 4.88 8.05 -14.08
C GLU A 80 6.11 7.17 -13.87
N ALA A 81 5.98 6.11 -13.06
CA ALA A 81 7.08 5.18 -12.84
C ALA A 81 7.44 4.38 -14.10
N ALA A 82 6.43 3.94 -14.86
CA ALA A 82 6.62 3.21 -16.11
C ALA A 82 7.30 4.07 -17.18
N GLU A 83 7.03 5.39 -17.22
CA GLU A 83 7.73 6.34 -18.09
C GLU A 83 9.22 6.47 -17.73
N LEU A 84 9.59 6.13 -16.50
CA LEU A 84 10.97 6.10 -16.00
C LEU A 84 11.58 4.69 -16.01
N ASP A 85 10.99 3.77 -16.78
CA ASP A 85 11.38 2.35 -16.89
C ASP A 85 11.41 1.59 -15.54
N TRP A 86 10.71 2.10 -14.52
CA TRP A 86 10.64 1.43 -13.23
C TRP A 86 9.94 0.08 -13.35
N GLN A 87 10.49 -0.93 -12.68
CA GLN A 87 9.87 -2.22 -12.49
C GLN A 87 9.84 -2.57 -11.01
N PRO A 88 8.76 -3.22 -10.52
CA PRO A 88 8.74 -3.73 -9.15
C PRO A 88 9.92 -4.66 -8.89
N PRO A 89 10.61 -4.55 -7.74
CA PRO A 89 11.64 -5.51 -7.38
C PRO A 89 11.06 -6.93 -7.30
N ALA A 90 11.64 -7.86 -8.07
CA ALA A 90 11.14 -9.24 -8.13
C ALA A 90 11.35 -9.99 -6.81
N ASP A 91 12.42 -9.68 -6.08
CA ASP A 91 12.80 -10.33 -4.84
C ASP A 91 12.52 -9.43 -3.63
N PRO A 92 12.11 -9.99 -2.47
CA PRO A 92 11.88 -9.21 -1.25
C PRO A 92 13.08 -8.37 -0.81
N GLY A 93 14.30 -8.85 -1.05
CA GLY A 93 15.53 -8.11 -0.71
C GLY A 93 15.78 -6.85 -1.55
N GLY A 94 15.08 -6.68 -2.68
CA GLY A 94 15.15 -5.47 -3.50
C GLY A 94 14.27 -4.33 -2.97
N TRP A 95 13.38 -4.62 -2.01
CA TRP A 95 12.53 -3.62 -1.38
C TRP A 95 13.26 -2.98 -0.22
N THR A 96 13.52 -1.69 -0.33
CA THR A 96 14.21 -0.90 0.69
C THR A 96 13.33 0.27 1.14
N ASP A 97 13.71 0.96 2.22
CA ASP A 97 13.04 2.18 2.66
C ASP A 97 13.13 3.35 1.66
N ARG A 98 13.97 3.21 0.61
CA ARG A 98 14.11 4.14 -0.51
C ARG A 98 13.25 3.78 -1.72
N GLU A 99 12.60 2.61 -1.72
CA GLU A 99 11.76 2.14 -2.83
C GLU A 99 10.39 2.83 -2.83
N TRP A 100 10.40 4.14 -3.08
CA TRP A 100 9.25 5.02 -2.89
C TRP A 100 8.02 4.61 -3.72
N THR A 101 8.23 4.26 -5.00
CA THR A 101 7.15 3.91 -5.94
C THR A 101 6.44 2.65 -5.49
N GLY A 102 7.18 1.57 -5.27
CA GLY A 102 6.62 0.31 -4.81
C GLY A 102 5.85 0.48 -3.49
N LEU A 103 6.43 1.17 -2.51
CA LEU A 103 5.82 1.38 -1.20
C LEU A 103 4.53 2.22 -1.29
N ARG A 104 4.48 3.23 -2.17
CA ARG A 104 3.27 4.01 -2.42
C ARG A 104 2.17 3.18 -3.07
N LEU A 105 2.51 2.31 -4.02
CA LEU A 105 1.54 1.40 -4.65
C LEU A 105 0.99 0.36 -3.66
N LEU A 106 1.84 -0.22 -2.81
CA LEU A 106 1.42 -1.10 -1.73
C LEU A 106 0.47 -0.38 -0.77
N ALA A 107 0.75 0.89 -0.43
CA ALA A 107 -0.11 1.70 0.43
C ALA A 107 -1.49 1.92 -0.20
N CYS A 108 -1.56 2.23 -1.49
CA CYS A 108 -2.83 2.35 -2.21
C CYS A 108 -3.64 1.05 -2.17
N LEU A 109 -2.99 -0.10 -2.41
CA LEU A 109 -3.64 -1.41 -2.33
C LEU A 109 -4.14 -1.70 -0.91
N ARG A 110 -3.35 -1.37 0.11
CA ARG A 110 -3.70 -1.59 1.52
C ARG A 110 -4.96 -0.83 1.92
N LEU A 111 -5.05 0.45 1.53
CA LEU A 111 -6.20 1.30 1.79
C LEU A 111 -7.40 0.85 0.96
N ALA A 112 -7.20 0.56 -0.33
CA ALA A 112 -8.27 0.11 -1.21
C ALA A 112 -8.90 -1.20 -0.74
N ALA A 113 -8.14 -2.09 -0.11
CA ALA A 113 -8.64 -3.34 0.44
C ALA A 113 -9.56 -3.16 1.66
N ASP A 114 -9.50 -2.01 2.34
CA ASP A 114 -10.38 -1.70 3.46
C ASP A 114 -11.70 -1.06 3.00
N GLU A 115 -11.84 -0.74 1.71
CA GLU A 115 -13.08 -0.24 1.10
C GLU A 115 -14.12 -1.37 0.88
N PRO A 116 -15.44 -1.10 0.98
CA PRO A 116 -16.50 -2.12 0.85
C PRO A 116 -16.46 -2.95 -0.44
N ARG A 117 -15.88 -2.40 -1.51
CA ARG A 117 -15.74 -3.04 -2.83
C ARG A 117 -14.28 -3.22 -3.23
N GLY A 118 -13.38 -3.17 -2.26
CA GLY A 118 -11.94 -3.28 -2.44
C GLY A 118 -11.47 -4.59 -3.08
N PRO A 119 -10.23 -4.62 -3.61
CA PRO A 119 -9.56 -5.87 -3.92
C PRO A 119 -9.27 -6.66 -2.63
N LYS A 120 -9.23 -7.99 -2.74
CA LYS A 120 -8.63 -8.81 -1.68
C LYS A 120 -7.12 -8.74 -1.84
N LEU A 121 -6.41 -8.57 -0.72
CA LEU A 121 -4.95 -8.63 -0.72
C LEU A 121 -4.46 -10.07 -0.75
N PRO A 122 -3.24 -10.32 -1.25
CA PRO A 122 -2.61 -11.64 -1.15
C PRO A 122 -2.33 -12.00 0.32
N ALA A 123 -2.21 -13.30 0.61
CA ALA A 123 -1.95 -13.79 1.97
C ALA A 123 -0.70 -13.17 2.62
N ALA A 124 0.34 -12.88 1.82
CA ALA A 124 1.55 -12.20 2.28
C ALA A 124 1.25 -10.84 2.96
N ALA A 125 0.23 -10.11 2.49
CA ALA A 125 -0.18 -8.84 3.08
C ALA A 125 -0.89 -9.03 4.44
N GLU A 126 -1.61 -10.13 4.63
CA GLU A 126 -2.24 -10.47 5.92
C GLU A 126 -1.19 -10.83 6.98
N PHE A 127 -0.13 -11.53 6.58
CA PHE A 127 1.01 -11.78 7.45
C PHE A 127 1.72 -10.48 7.85
N ALA A 128 1.90 -9.56 6.89
CA ALA A 128 2.47 -8.25 7.18
C ALA A 128 1.61 -7.46 8.19
N ARG A 129 0.27 -7.50 8.08
CA ARG A 129 -0.66 -6.87 9.06
C ARG A 129 -0.50 -7.41 10.49
N SER A 130 -0.14 -8.68 10.64
CA SER A 130 -0.17 -9.37 11.95
C SER A 130 1.07 -9.12 12.80
N ARG A 131 2.09 -8.41 12.26
CA ARG A 131 3.33 -8.16 12.99
C ARG A 131 3.15 -6.96 13.92
N PRO A 132 3.29 -7.12 15.26
CA PRO A 132 3.22 -5.98 16.16
C PRO A 132 4.38 -5.03 15.86
N ALA A 133 4.08 -3.73 15.83
CA ALA A 133 5.01 -2.64 15.51
C ALA A 133 6.23 -2.53 16.45
N GLY A 134 6.40 -3.44 17.42
CA GLY A 134 7.54 -3.50 18.31
C GLY A 134 7.81 -4.91 18.79
N THR A 135 8.76 -5.60 18.16
CA THR A 135 9.49 -6.69 18.81
C THR A 135 10.91 -6.69 18.25
N GLY A 136 11.63 -5.65 18.62
CA GLY A 136 13.00 -5.39 18.16
C GLY A 136 13.86 -4.87 19.29
N GLU A 137 13.65 -5.33 20.52
CA GLU A 137 14.66 -5.25 21.57
C GLU A 137 14.36 -6.30 22.65
N GLN A 138 14.76 -7.55 22.40
CA GLN A 138 15.15 -8.38 23.55
C GLN A 138 16.48 -7.84 24.05
N VAL A 139 16.40 -6.85 24.93
CA VAL A 139 17.51 -6.43 25.77
C VAL A 139 17.82 -7.64 26.65
N ASN A 140 18.83 -8.41 26.24
CA ASN A 140 19.37 -9.52 27.01
C ASN A 140 19.99 -8.94 28.28
N ASN A 141 19.16 -8.72 29.30
CA ASN A 141 19.59 -8.33 30.65
C ASN A 141 20.23 -9.55 31.31
N ARG A 142 21.42 -9.91 30.83
CA ARG A 142 22.33 -10.80 31.53
C ARG A 142 22.77 -10.03 32.77
N ARG A 143 22.13 -10.36 33.90
CA ARG A 143 22.56 -9.92 35.23
C ARG A 143 24.01 -10.40 35.43
N GLU A 144 24.95 -9.49 35.24
CA GLU A 144 26.27 -9.64 35.82
C GLU A 144 26.12 -9.45 37.33
N TYR A 145 26.11 -10.58 38.03
CA TYR A 145 26.21 -10.63 39.48
C TYR A 145 27.58 -10.06 39.87
N PHE A 146 27.58 -8.85 40.42
CA PHE A 146 28.73 -8.33 41.16
C PHE A 146 28.63 -8.75 42.64
N ARG A 147 29.71 -9.41 43.07
CA ARG A 147 30.16 -9.76 44.43
C ARG A 147 29.59 -11.02 45.08
#